data_AF-A0A7K2P9Z2-F1
#
_entry.id   AF-A0A7K2P9Z2-F1
#
_cell.length_a   1.000
_cell.length_b   1.000
_cell.length_c   1.000
_cell.angle_alpha   90.00
_cell.angle_beta   90.00
_cell.angle_gamma   90.00
#
_symmetry.space_group_name_H-M   'P 1'
#
loop_
_entity.id
_entity.type
_entity.pdbx_description
1 polymer ?
#
loop_
_entity_poly.entity_id
_entity_poly.type
_entity_poly.pdbx_seq_one_letter_code
_entity_poly.pdbx_strand_id
1 'polypeptide(L)' 'RADQLAAAGRGEIETVVHEVLPLDQAASAHRKMDAGEVFGRIVLTP' A
#
# COMPACT_ATOMS: atom_id res chain seq x y z
N ARG A 1 -17.40 0.30 9.41
CA ARG A 1 -16.63 0.58 8.16
C ARG A 1 -16.70 2.05 7.76
N ALA A 2 -17.87 2.69 7.75
CA ALA A 2 -17.99 4.13 7.47
C ALA A 2 -17.10 4.99 8.39
N ASP A 3 -17.08 4.68 9.70
CA ASP A 3 -16.28 5.44 10.66
C ASP A 3 -14.76 5.33 10.42
N GLN A 4 -14.29 4.16 10.00
CA GLN A 4 -12.87 3.92 9.67
C GLN A 4 -12.45 4.73 8.44
N LEU A 5 -13.31 4.80 7.42
CA LEU A 5 -13.09 5.62 6.23
C LEU A 5 -13.13 7.11 6.58
N ALA A 6 -14.07 7.52 7.45
CA ALA A 6 -14.14 8.90 7.92
C ALA A 6 -12.90 9.29 8.73
N ALA A 7 -12.41 8.42 9.61
CA ALA A 7 -11.17 8.62 10.35
C ALA A 7 -9.93 8.71 9.44
N ALA A 8 -9.84 7.85 8.42
CA ALA A 8 -8.80 7.95 7.39
C ALA A 8 -8.89 9.27 6.60
N GLY A 9 -10.10 9.71 6.24
CA GLY A 9 -10.33 11.00 5.58
C GLY A 9 -9.97 12.21 6.43
N ARG A 10 -10.08 12.09 7.76
CA ARG A 10 -9.61 13.11 8.72
C ARG A 10 -8.11 12.99 9.06
N GLY A 11 -7.42 11.98 8.54
CA GLY A 11 -5.99 11.73 8.83
C GLY A 11 -5.71 11.07 10.19
N GLU A 12 -6.73 10.61 10.91
CA GLU A 12 -6.58 9.90 12.19
C GLU A 12 -6.07 8.46 11.98
N ILE A 13 -6.23 7.93 10.76
CA ILE A 13 -5.65 6.67 10.30
C ILE A 13 -4.73 6.99 9.13
N GLU A 14 -3.43 7.07 9.42
CA GLU A 14 -2.42 7.30 8.40
C GLU A 14 -2.04 5.97 7.73
N THR A 15 -1.83 6.00 6.41
CA THR A 15 -1.38 4.81 5.68
C THR A 15 -0.04 5.06 4.99
N VAL A 16 0.94 4.24 5.35
CA VAL A 16 2.29 4.30 4.77
C VAL A 16 2.30 3.61 3.41
N VAL A 17 2.59 4.36 2.35
CA VAL A 17 2.92 3.80 1.04
C VAL A 17 4.43 3.64 0.99
N HIS A 18 4.89 2.38 0.94
CA HIS A 18 6.30 2.06 0.84
C HIS A 18 6.81 2.31 -0.58
N GLU A 19 6.05 1.89 -1.58
CA GLU A 19 6.43 2.02 -2.99
C GLU A 19 5.19 2.05 -3.90
N VAL A 20 5.33 2.68 -5.06
CA VAL A 20 4.32 2.66 -6.13
C VAL A 20 4.97 2.06 -7.38
N LEU A 21 4.37 1.01 -7.92
CA LEU A 21 4.86 0.28 -9.09
C LEU A 21 3.77 0.24 -10.18
N PRO A 22 4.11 0.18 -11.48
CA PRO A 22 3.10 -0.09 -12.50
C PRO A 22 2.56 -1.52 -12.40
N LEU A 23 1.34 -1.75 -12.89
CA LEU A 23 0.65 -3.04 -12.78
C LEU A 23 1.44 -4.20 -13.42
N ASP A 24 2.20 -3.91 -14.49
CA ASP A 24 3.07 -4.88 -15.16
C ASP A 24 4.21 -5.40 -14.25
N GLN A 25 4.49 -4.71 -13.13
CA GLN A 25 5.47 -5.10 -12.12
C GLN A 25 4.87 -5.80 -10.90
N ALA A 26 3.60 -6.23 -10.94
CA ALA A 26 2.96 -6.94 -9.83
C ALA A 26 3.78 -8.14 -9.31
N ALA A 27 4.41 -8.89 -10.20
CA ALA A 27 5.28 -10.01 -9.81
C ALA A 27 6.50 -9.56 -9.01
N SER A 28 7.04 -8.37 -9.28
CA SER A 28 8.12 -7.76 -8.50
C SER A 28 7.61 -7.34 -7.11
N ALA A 29 6.44 -6.72 -7.05
CA ALA A 29 5.80 -6.32 -5.80
C ALA A 29 5.63 -7.51 -4.84
N HIS A 30 5.13 -8.65 -5.34
CA HIS A 30 4.98 -9.86 -4.52
C HIS A 30 6.32 -10.39 -4.01
N ARG A 31 7.36 -10.45 -4.86
CA ARG A 31 8.69 -10.89 -4.42
C ARG A 31 9.26 -10.02 -3.30
N LYS A 32 9.11 -8.69 -3.39
CA LYS A 32 9.55 -7.76 -2.33
C LYS A 32 8.78 -7.99 -1.03
N MET A 33 7.47 -8.22 -1.11
CA MET A 33 6.64 -8.54 0.05
C MET A 33 7.06 -9.86 0.70
N ASP A 34 7.29 -10.91 -0.09
CA ASP A 34 7.74 -12.22 0.39
C ASP A 34 9.13 -12.16 1.02
N ALA A 35 10.02 -11.32 0.48
CA ALA A 35 11.36 -11.08 1.02
C ALA A 35 11.36 -10.26 2.33
N GLY A 36 10.21 -9.73 2.75
CA GLY A 36 10.10 -8.87 3.94
C GLY A 36 10.68 -7.47 3.75
N GLU A 37 10.86 -7.02 2.51
CA GLU A 37 11.43 -5.70 2.19
C GLU A 37 10.42 -4.56 2.39
N VAL A 38 9.14 -4.88 2.59
CA VAL A 38 8.04 -3.92 2.61
C VAL A 38 7.56 -3.67 4.05
N PHE A 39 7.81 -2.46 4.56
CA PHE A 39 7.28 -2.00 5.85
C PHE A 39 5.80 -1.57 5.80
N GLY A 40 5.35 -1.09 4.64
CA GLY A 40 4.02 -0.51 4.44
C GLY A 40 3.22 -1.18 3.32
N ARG A 41 2.61 -0.37 2.46
CA ARG A 41 1.85 -0.84 1.28
C ARG A 41 2.67 -0.65 0.00
N ILE A 42 2.62 -1.61 -0.91
CA ILE A 42 2.89 -1.35 -2.33
C ILE A 42 1.57 -1.00 -3.00
N VAL A 43 1.54 0.07 -3.79
CA VAL A 43 0.39 0.44 -4.63
C VAL A 43 0.73 0.16 -6.09
N LEU A 44 -0.20 -0.48 -6.80
CA LEU A 44 -0.06 -0.69 -8.24
C LEU A 44 -0.83 0.39 -9.00
N THR A 45 -0.14 1.12 -9.88
CA THR A 45 -0.78 2.05 -10.83
C THR A 45 -1.22 1.29 -12.07
N PRO A 46 -2.33 1.69 -12.72
CA PRO A 46 -2.77 1.10 -13.99
C PRO A 46 -1.68 1.05 -15.05
#